data_AF-B4LM17-F1
#
_entry.id   AF-B4LM17-F1
#
_cell.length_a   1.000
_cell.length_b   1.000
_cell.length_c   1.000
_cell.angle_alpha   90.00
_cell.angle_beta   90.00
_cell.angle_gamma   90.00
#
_symmetry.space_group_name_H-M   'P 1'
#
loop_
_entity.id
_entity.type
_entity.pdbx_description
1 polymer ?
#
loop_
_entity_poly.entity_id
_entity_poly.type
_entity_poly.pdbx_seq_one_letter_code
_entity_poly.pdbx_strand_id
1 'polypeptide(L)'
;MKVIRGFALALCVASACMPSIADTSYESCTRRDGISGYCRPFRNCPKILEIIRHKPLTAVELNYLSNSKCPIPKKGFACCEEEESAGMTLLKEQDCGYFGGTLKTIGGTEVKLMSRPWMALLMFRKLGHDEFTCAGTLITKRFVLTAAHCFNSQELLYVRLGEHAISTTRDCAWEKSRNICALPVEDFLFEGIIVHEDYSQQSKHNDIALVKLSKDVEFKRHIRPICLPVNATLQQQPEGMEEFHITGWGKTEHELLSDIPMESKIPNKPREDCQRSFYTDIRKSQLCAGNLGKDSCNGDSGGPLLYLSEYNEKQRYVQFGIVSYGSTNCGDGYPGVYTNVGSYMRWIADKIIAN
;
A
#
# COMPACT_ATOMS: atom_id res chain seq x y z
N MET A 1 44.68 11.13 -64.51
CA MET A 1 44.77 10.44 -63.20
C MET A 1 43.42 10.57 -62.50
N LYS A 2 42.78 9.42 -62.25
CA LYS A 2 41.46 9.30 -61.60
C LYS A 2 41.57 9.67 -60.13
N VAL A 3 40.69 10.52 -59.62
CA VAL A 3 40.40 10.60 -58.18
C VAL A 3 38.88 10.55 -58.01
N ILE A 4 38.49 9.60 -57.17
CA ILE A 4 37.17 9.02 -56.98
C ILE A 4 36.30 9.97 -56.16
N ARG A 5 35.12 10.36 -56.66
CA ARG A 5 34.04 10.95 -55.85
C ARG A 5 33.16 9.81 -55.34
N GLY A 6 33.33 9.44 -54.08
CA GLY A 6 32.44 8.53 -53.37
C GLY A 6 31.11 9.20 -53.05
N PHE A 7 30.03 8.70 -53.64
CA PHE A 7 28.67 8.97 -53.19
C PHE A 7 28.38 8.05 -52.00
N ALA A 8 28.20 8.61 -50.81
CA ALA A 8 27.64 7.87 -49.68
C ALA A 8 26.12 7.82 -49.84
N LEU A 9 25.58 6.62 -50.10
CA LEU A 9 24.16 6.34 -50.05
C LEU A 9 23.73 6.35 -48.57
N ALA A 10 22.93 7.33 -48.17
CA ALA A 10 22.24 7.30 -46.88
C ALA A 10 21.06 6.33 -46.99
N LEU A 11 21.20 5.12 -46.43
CA LEU A 11 20.08 4.22 -46.19
C LEU A 11 19.23 4.78 -45.04
N CYS A 12 18.13 5.45 -45.35
CA CYS A 12 17.04 5.66 -44.40
C CYS A 12 16.39 4.31 -44.09
N VAL A 13 16.80 3.65 -43.01
CA VAL A 13 16.02 2.56 -42.42
C VAL A 13 14.86 3.22 -41.68
N ALA A 14 13.70 3.27 -42.35
CA ALA A 14 12.44 3.59 -41.69
C ALA A 14 12.17 2.49 -40.66
N SER A 15 12.53 2.73 -39.41
CA SER A 15 12.11 1.89 -38.30
C SER A 15 10.60 2.06 -38.16
N ALA A 16 9.86 1.09 -38.67
CA ALA A 16 8.43 0.98 -38.42
C ALA A 16 8.23 0.88 -36.90
N CYS A 17 7.75 1.95 -36.28
CA CYS A 17 7.16 1.89 -34.96
C CYS A 17 6.01 0.88 -35.03
N MET A 18 6.23 -0.31 -34.48
CA MET A 18 5.13 -1.19 -34.15
C MET A 18 4.30 -0.50 -33.07
N PRO A 19 2.99 -0.27 -33.28
CA PRO A 19 2.14 0.25 -32.22
C PRO A 19 2.07 -0.80 -31.10
N SER A 20 2.36 -0.33 -29.88
CA SER A 20 2.10 -1.05 -28.64
C SER A 20 0.63 -1.50 -28.59
N ILE A 21 0.41 -2.81 -28.73
CA ILE A 21 -0.81 -3.51 -28.32
C ILE A 21 -0.79 -3.53 -26.77
N ALA A 22 -1.78 -3.11 -25.99
CA ALA A 22 -3.09 -2.56 -26.23
C ALA A 22 -3.58 -1.93 -24.90
N ASP A 23 -4.07 -0.70 -24.95
CA ASP A 23 -5.04 -0.22 -23.96
C ASP A 23 -6.43 -0.59 -24.49
N THR A 24 -6.85 -1.84 -24.24
CA THR A 24 -8.25 -2.23 -24.42
C THR A 24 -8.90 -2.21 -23.04
N SER A 25 -9.42 -1.05 -22.65
CA SER A 25 -10.28 -0.92 -21.47
C SER A 25 -11.56 -1.74 -21.72
N TYR A 26 -11.58 -3.00 -21.29
CA TYR A 26 -12.79 -3.82 -21.35
C TYR A 26 -13.84 -3.23 -20.39
N GLU A 27 -15.10 -3.28 -20.80
CA GLU A 27 -16.22 -2.79 -19.99
C GLU A 27 -16.40 -3.69 -18.75
N SER A 28 -16.47 -3.09 -17.56
CA SER A 28 -16.76 -3.81 -16.32
C SER A 28 -18.16 -4.43 -16.36
N CYS A 29 -18.33 -5.58 -15.75
CA CYS A 29 -19.61 -6.28 -15.71
C CYS A 29 -19.81 -7.00 -14.38
N THR A 30 -21.07 -7.23 -14.02
CA THR A 30 -21.46 -8.10 -12.91
C THR A 30 -22.26 -9.27 -13.45
N ARG A 31 -21.83 -10.48 -13.12
CA ARG A 31 -22.49 -11.73 -13.47
C ARG A 31 -23.80 -11.87 -12.71
N ARG A 32 -24.68 -12.78 -13.16
CA ARG A 32 -25.97 -13.04 -12.49
C ARG A 32 -25.83 -13.62 -11.09
N ASP A 33 -24.72 -14.28 -10.80
CA ASP A 33 -24.35 -14.79 -9.48
C ASP A 33 -23.67 -13.73 -8.59
N GLY A 34 -23.63 -12.47 -9.02
CA GLY A 34 -23.09 -11.34 -8.24
C GLY A 34 -21.58 -11.13 -8.37
N ILE A 35 -20.87 -12.02 -9.09
CA ILE A 35 -19.43 -11.93 -9.27
C ILE A 35 -19.09 -10.83 -10.29
N SER A 36 -18.21 -9.91 -9.92
CA SER A 36 -17.74 -8.84 -10.80
C SER A 36 -16.62 -9.31 -11.73
N GLY A 37 -16.49 -8.68 -12.88
CA GLY A 37 -15.50 -9.02 -13.89
C GLY A 37 -15.46 -8.03 -15.04
N TYR A 38 -14.90 -8.46 -16.17
CA TYR A 38 -14.83 -7.65 -17.39
C TYR A 38 -15.35 -8.40 -18.61
N CYS A 39 -16.06 -7.67 -19.47
CA CYS A 39 -16.59 -8.18 -20.72
C CYS A 39 -15.48 -8.28 -21.78
N ARG A 40 -14.93 -9.48 -21.92
CA ARG A 40 -13.84 -9.78 -22.87
C ARG A 40 -14.18 -11.00 -23.73
N PRO A 41 -13.47 -11.23 -24.85
CA PRO A 41 -13.67 -12.42 -25.66
C PRO A 41 -13.55 -13.68 -24.79
N PHE A 42 -14.43 -14.69 -24.94
CA PHE A 42 -14.38 -15.89 -24.08
C PHE A 42 -13.05 -16.64 -24.17
N ARG A 43 -12.31 -16.45 -25.28
CA ARG A 43 -10.94 -16.98 -25.48
C ARG A 43 -9.90 -16.34 -24.57
N ASN A 44 -10.21 -15.22 -23.94
CA ASN A 44 -9.34 -14.49 -23.02
C ASN A 44 -9.79 -14.68 -21.56
N CYS A 45 -10.57 -15.73 -21.30
CA CYS A 45 -11.15 -16.03 -19.99
C CYS A 45 -10.73 -17.43 -19.58
N PRO A 46 -9.66 -17.59 -18.77
CA PRO A 46 -9.02 -18.89 -18.57
C PRO A 46 -9.99 -19.94 -18.01
N LYS A 47 -10.74 -19.61 -16.96
CA LYS A 47 -11.80 -20.47 -16.40
C LYS A 47 -12.92 -20.85 -17.39
N ILE A 48 -13.37 -19.93 -18.24
CA ILE A 48 -14.38 -20.25 -19.28
C ILE A 48 -13.76 -21.14 -20.37
N LEU A 49 -12.52 -20.84 -20.78
CA LEU A 49 -11.77 -21.64 -21.74
C LEU A 49 -11.56 -23.07 -21.27
N GLU A 50 -11.25 -23.26 -19.99
CA GLU A 50 -11.12 -24.56 -19.35
C GLU A 50 -12.44 -25.32 -19.43
N ILE A 51 -13.53 -24.71 -18.95
CA ILE A 51 -14.86 -25.32 -18.96
C ILE A 51 -15.26 -25.77 -20.38
N ILE A 52 -15.18 -24.90 -21.39
CA ILE A 52 -15.65 -25.26 -22.74
C ILE A 52 -14.78 -26.32 -23.46
N ARG A 53 -13.57 -26.58 -22.96
CA ARG A 53 -12.69 -27.65 -23.46
C ARG A 53 -13.10 -29.01 -22.90
N HIS A 54 -13.69 -29.06 -21.72
CA HIS A 54 -14.21 -30.30 -21.14
C HIS A 54 -15.61 -30.60 -21.68
N LYS A 55 -15.78 -31.78 -22.29
CA LYS A 55 -17.10 -32.29 -22.71
C LYS A 55 -17.24 -33.76 -22.29
N PRO A 56 -18.42 -34.19 -21.83
CA PRO A 56 -19.66 -33.41 -21.65
C PRO A 56 -19.58 -32.42 -20.47
N LEU A 57 -20.28 -31.29 -20.59
CA LEU A 57 -20.35 -30.29 -19.52
C LEU A 57 -21.30 -30.76 -18.41
N THR A 58 -20.91 -30.51 -17.16
CA THR A 58 -21.75 -30.71 -15.98
C THR A 58 -22.82 -29.62 -15.84
N ALA A 59 -23.85 -29.88 -15.05
CA ALA A 59 -24.89 -28.88 -14.75
C ALA A 59 -24.31 -27.61 -14.10
N VAL A 60 -23.27 -27.76 -13.27
CA VAL A 60 -22.56 -26.65 -12.61
C VAL A 60 -21.86 -25.76 -13.64
N GLU A 61 -21.14 -26.36 -14.59
CA GLU A 61 -20.45 -25.65 -15.67
C GLU A 61 -21.43 -24.93 -16.61
N LEU A 62 -22.55 -25.56 -16.95
CA LEU A 62 -23.61 -24.93 -17.73
C LEU A 62 -24.19 -23.71 -17.00
N ASN A 63 -24.40 -23.82 -15.69
CA ASN A 63 -24.86 -22.70 -14.87
C ASN A 63 -23.82 -21.56 -14.82
N TYR A 64 -22.54 -21.90 -14.66
CA TYR A 64 -21.44 -20.94 -14.70
C TYR A 64 -21.40 -20.16 -16.02
N LEU A 65 -21.47 -20.86 -17.16
CA LEU A 65 -21.49 -20.23 -18.49
C LEU A 65 -22.74 -19.36 -18.69
N SER A 66 -23.89 -19.79 -18.17
CA SER A 66 -25.15 -19.03 -18.24
C SER A 66 -25.07 -17.70 -17.46
N ASN A 67 -24.41 -17.72 -16.30
CA ASN A 67 -24.23 -16.54 -15.44
C ASN A 67 -23.15 -15.57 -15.97
N SER A 68 -22.23 -16.05 -16.79
CA SER A 68 -21.09 -15.29 -17.34
C SER A 68 -21.47 -14.44 -18.57
N LYS A 69 -22.73 -14.03 -18.72
CA LYS A 69 -23.16 -13.18 -19.84
C LYS A 69 -22.84 -11.72 -19.56
N CYS A 70 -22.36 -11.02 -20.58
CA CYS A 70 -22.18 -9.57 -20.54
C CYS A 70 -23.52 -8.83 -20.42
N PRO A 71 -23.57 -7.68 -19.69
CA PRO A 71 -24.76 -6.82 -19.63
C PRO A 71 -25.22 -6.37 -21.01
N ILE A 72 -24.27 -5.97 -21.86
CA ILE A 72 -24.48 -5.69 -23.28
C ILE A 72 -24.13 -6.95 -24.08
N PRO A 73 -25.11 -7.62 -24.73
CA PRO A 73 -24.86 -8.85 -25.47
C PRO A 73 -23.89 -8.63 -26.63
N LYS A 74 -22.73 -9.29 -26.57
CA LYS A 74 -21.73 -9.31 -27.66
C LYS A 74 -21.40 -10.76 -27.98
N LYS A 75 -21.52 -11.14 -29.25
CA LYS A 75 -21.25 -12.52 -29.69
C LYS A 75 -19.78 -12.86 -29.44
N GLY A 76 -19.52 -13.98 -28.77
CA GLY A 76 -18.16 -14.43 -28.45
C GLY A 76 -17.52 -13.71 -27.25
N PHE A 77 -18.27 -12.93 -26.49
CA PHE A 77 -17.82 -12.29 -25.26
C PHE A 77 -18.51 -12.91 -24.04
N ALA A 78 -17.83 -12.87 -22.91
CA ALA A 78 -18.36 -13.27 -21.63
C ALA A 78 -17.93 -12.27 -20.55
N CYS A 79 -18.75 -12.12 -19.51
CA CYS A 79 -18.38 -11.43 -18.30
C CYS A 79 -17.45 -12.34 -17.52
N CYS A 80 -16.17 -12.10 -17.66
CA CYS A 80 -15.16 -13.00 -17.12
C CYS A 80 -14.78 -12.52 -15.75
N GLU A 81 -15.03 -13.39 -14.77
CA GLU A 81 -14.49 -13.28 -13.43
C GLU A 81 -13.00 -12.94 -13.54
N GLU A 82 -12.61 -11.90 -12.81
CA GLU A 82 -11.21 -11.59 -12.64
C GLU A 82 -10.63 -12.70 -11.77
N GLU A 83 -9.74 -13.52 -12.33
CA GLU A 83 -8.98 -14.45 -11.51
C GLU A 83 -8.20 -13.61 -10.51
N GLU A 84 -8.35 -13.98 -9.24
CA GLU A 84 -7.64 -13.31 -8.17
C GLU A 84 -6.15 -13.37 -8.47
N SER A 85 -5.51 -12.20 -8.59
CA SER A 85 -4.10 -12.16 -8.96
C SER A 85 -3.27 -12.85 -7.89
N ALA A 86 -2.18 -13.50 -8.28
CA ALA A 86 -1.29 -14.21 -7.35
C ALA A 86 -0.83 -13.31 -6.18
N GLY A 87 -0.70 -12.00 -6.43
CA GLY A 87 -0.37 -11.02 -5.39
C GLY A 87 -1.52 -10.81 -4.40
N MET A 88 -2.76 -10.79 -4.87
CA MET A 88 -3.91 -10.71 -3.98
C MET A 88 -4.03 -11.99 -3.13
N THR A 89 -3.85 -13.17 -3.72
CA THR A 89 -3.81 -14.45 -2.99
C THR A 89 -2.72 -14.43 -1.92
N LEU A 90 -1.50 -14.01 -2.27
CA LEU A 90 -0.39 -13.86 -1.32
C LEU A 90 -0.75 -12.96 -0.14
N LEU A 91 -1.39 -11.81 -0.40
CA LEU A 91 -1.79 -10.86 0.63
C LEU A 91 -2.94 -11.38 1.52
N LYS A 92 -3.84 -12.22 0.98
CA LYS A 92 -4.94 -12.83 1.73
C LYS A 92 -4.49 -13.96 2.66
N GLU A 93 -3.56 -14.80 2.18
CA GLU A 93 -3.14 -16.02 2.86
C GLU A 93 -2.04 -15.79 3.91
N GLN A 94 -1.32 -14.66 3.85
CA GLN A 94 -0.27 -14.36 4.83
C GLN A 94 -0.79 -14.07 6.25
N ASP A 95 -0.02 -14.47 7.27
CA ASP A 95 -0.31 -14.12 8.67
C ASP A 95 0.20 -12.70 9.00
N CYS A 96 -0.69 -11.74 8.78
CA CYS A 96 -0.45 -10.30 8.91
C CYS A 96 -1.17 -9.66 10.11
N GLY A 97 -0.86 -8.39 10.41
CA GLY A 97 -1.64 -7.52 11.30
C GLY A 97 -1.70 -7.96 12.76
N TYR A 98 -0.81 -8.86 13.18
CA TYR A 98 -0.77 -9.39 14.54
C TYR A 98 -0.09 -8.42 15.51
N PHE A 99 -0.78 -8.06 16.59
CA PHE A 99 -0.36 -7.03 17.55
C PHE A 99 -0.13 -7.53 18.98
N GLY A 100 0.00 -8.85 19.19
CA GLY A 100 0.27 -9.41 20.53
C GLY A 100 -0.96 -9.54 21.45
N GLY A 101 -2.17 -9.47 20.91
CA GLY A 101 -3.43 -9.85 21.57
C GLY A 101 -4.11 -8.73 22.37
N THR A 102 -3.45 -8.15 23.37
CA THR A 102 -4.00 -6.99 24.10
C THR A 102 -3.53 -5.69 23.46
N LEU A 103 -4.47 -4.82 23.08
CA LEU A 103 -4.22 -3.43 22.71
C LEU A 103 -3.53 -2.76 23.89
N LYS A 104 -2.21 -2.58 23.82
CA LYS A 104 -1.47 -1.94 24.90
C LYS A 104 -0.68 -0.80 24.29
N THR A 105 -1.28 0.38 24.32
CA THR A 105 -0.47 1.56 24.60
C THR A 105 -0.14 1.55 26.10
N ILE A 106 1.09 1.88 26.46
CA ILE A 106 1.51 2.10 27.85
C ILE A 106 1.30 3.60 28.12
N GLY A 107 0.64 3.96 29.24
CA GLY A 107 0.46 5.38 29.60
C GLY A 107 -0.47 6.19 28.70
N GLY A 108 -1.15 5.59 27.71
CA GLY A 108 -2.18 6.23 26.88
C GLY A 108 -1.84 6.27 25.38
N THR A 109 -0.59 6.60 25.03
CA THR A 109 -0.14 6.77 23.62
C THR A 109 1.15 6.04 23.28
N GLU A 110 2.01 5.69 24.24
CA GLU A 110 3.26 4.97 23.96
C GLU A 110 2.97 3.56 23.47
N VAL A 111 3.49 3.17 22.30
CA VAL A 111 3.26 1.83 21.75
C VAL A 111 4.01 0.79 22.58
N LYS A 112 3.37 -0.32 22.97
CA LYS A 112 4.09 -1.40 23.67
C LYS A 112 5.17 -2.02 22.76
N LEU A 113 6.34 -2.29 23.33
CA LEU A 113 7.43 -3.07 22.72
C LEU A 113 6.92 -4.30 21.93
N MET A 114 7.34 -4.41 20.66
CA MET A 114 6.96 -5.46 19.69
C MET A 114 5.46 -5.55 19.32
N SER A 115 4.63 -4.55 19.63
CA SER A 115 3.18 -4.60 19.34
C SER A 115 2.77 -4.01 17.98
N ARG A 116 3.69 -3.31 17.29
CA ARG A 116 3.52 -2.79 15.91
C ARG A 116 4.65 -3.31 15.00
N PRO A 117 4.77 -4.64 14.83
CA PRO A 117 5.93 -5.27 14.21
C PRO A 117 6.09 -5.02 12.70
N TRP A 118 5.13 -4.33 12.07
CA TRP A 118 5.18 -3.95 10.66
C TRP A 118 5.83 -2.60 10.41
N MET A 119 6.02 -1.79 11.45
CA MET A 119 6.56 -0.45 11.28
C MET A 119 7.97 -0.50 10.69
N ALA A 120 8.21 0.36 9.70
CA ALA A 120 9.48 0.52 9.03
C ALA A 120 9.93 1.98 9.12
N LEU A 121 11.21 2.20 9.42
CA LEU A 121 11.86 3.51 9.29
C LEU A 121 12.70 3.53 8.02
N LEU A 122 12.59 4.59 7.23
CA LEU A 122 13.36 4.75 5.99
C LEU A 122 14.47 5.77 6.25
N MET A 123 15.72 5.30 6.20
CA MET A 123 16.89 6.15 6.38
C MET A 123 17.24 6.81 5.05
N PHE A 124 17.26 8.14 5.01
CA PHE A 124 17.60 8.91 3.83
C PHE A 124 18.87 9.72 4.04
N ARG A 125 19.62 9.90 2.95
CA ARG A 125 20.63 10.94 2.86
C ARG A 125 20.01 12.20 2.28
N LYS A 126 20.08 13.29 3.04
CA LYS A 126 19.58 14.61 2.65
C LYS A 126 20.59 15.68 3.02
N LEU A 127 21.02 16.46 2.03
CA LEU A 127 21.99 17.56 2.20
C LEU A 127 23.27 17.15 2.97
N GLY A 128 23.74 15.91 2.80
CA GLY A 128 24.95 15.40 3.45
C GLY A 128 24.75 14.83 4.86
N HIS A 129 23.52 14.78 5.36
CA HIS A 129 23.17 14.16 6.64
C HIS A 129 22.26 12.95 6.43
N ASP A 130 22.43 11.93 7.27
CA ASP A 130 21.62 10.72 7.27
C ASP A 130 20.54 10.88 8.36
N GLU A 131 19.28 10.85 7.97
CA GLU A 131 18.13 11.03 8.87
C GLU A 131 16.95 10.13 8.49
N PHE A 132 16.19 9.68 9.50
CA PHE A 132 14.91 9.03 9.29
C PHE A 132 13.84 10.09 8.98
N THR A 133 13.52 10.28 7.70
CA THR A 133 12.57 11.32 7.25
C THR A 133 11.18 10.79 6.94
N CYS A 134 11.08 9.50 6.61
CA CYS A 134 9.82 8.82 6.34
C CYS A 134 9.72 7.48 7.06
N ALA A 135 8.49 7.05 7.23
CA ALA A 135 8.10 5.74 7.69
C ALA A 135 7.47 4.92 6.56
N GLY A 136 7.19 3.66 6.86
CA GLY A 136 6.44 2.76 6.01
C GLY A 136 5.99 1.54 6.78
N THR A 137 5.45 0.56 6.07
CA THR A 137 5.01 -0.71 6.65
C THR A 137 5.47 -1.90 5.84
N LEU A 138 5.96 -2.92 6.52
CA LEU A 138 6.19 -4.23 5.90
C LEU A 138 4.83 -4.83 5.51
N ILE A 139 4.62 -5.12 4.23
CA ILE A 139 3.35 -5.70 3.72
C ILE A 139 3.49 -7.14 3.24
N THR A 140 4.72 -7.59 3.00
CA THR A 140 5.09 -8.99 2.69
C THR A 140 6.50 -9.25 3.20
N LYS A 141 7.07 -10.45 2.97
CA LYS A 141 8.48 -10.71 3.30
C LYS A 141 9.49 -9.89 2.49
N ARG A 142 9.09 -9.17 1.44
CA ARG A 142 10.03 -8.45 0.55
C ARG A 142 9.62 -7.03 0.19
N PHE A 143 8.44 -6.58 0.60
CA PHE A 143 7.92 -5.28 0.20
C PHE A 143 7.52 -4.45 1.41
N VAL A 144 7.94 -3.18 1.37
CA VAL A 144 7.52 -2.13 2.28
C VAL A 144 6.66 -1.11 1.53
N LEU A 145 5.49 -0.79 2.08
CA LEU A 145 4.56 0.19 1.57
C LEU A 145 4.81 1.55 2.22
N THR A 146 4.87 2.61 1.41
CA THR A 146 5.09 3.99 1.87
C THR A 146 4.50 4.98 0.87
N ALA A 147 4.71 6.28 1.08
CA ALA A 147 4.30 7.34 0.17
C ALA A 147 5.34 7.56 -0.94
N ALA A 148 4.87 7.96 -2.12
CA ALA A 148 5.75 8.31 -3.23
C ALA A 148 6.60 9.56 -2.93
N HIS A 149 6.03 10.53 -2.19
CA HIS A 149 6.70 11.78 -1.89
C HIS A 149 7.98 11.63 -1.07
N CYS A 150 8.15 10.50 -0.36
CA CYS A 150 9.35 10.19 0.41
C CYS A 150 10.62 10.13 -0.46
N PHE A 151 10.47 9.86 -1.76
CA PHE A 151 11.60 9.75 -2.70
C PHE A 151 11.87 11.04 -3.48
N ASN A 152 11.24 12.16 -3.11
CA ASN A 152 11.50 13.45 -3.73
C ASN A 152 12.79 14.07 -3.18
N SER A 153 13.81 14.19 -4.03
CA SER A 153 15.06 14.91 -3.73
C SER A 153 15.84 14.40 -2.51
N GLN A 154 15.71 13.11 -2.20
CA GLN A 154 16.43 12.42 -1.12
C GLN A 154 16.83 11.02 -1.59
N GLU A 155 17.98 10.52 -1.12
CA GLU A 155 18.48 9.18 -1.46
C GLU A 155 18.16 8.21 -0.34
N LEU A 156 17.36 7.17 -0.61
CA LEU A 156 17.14 6.10 0.37
C LEU A 156 18.45 5.32 0.55
N LEU A 157 18.86 5.11 1.80
CA LEU A 157 20.04 4.31 2.14
C LEU A 157 19.64 2.87 2.52
N TYR A 158 18.71 2.73 3.46
CA TYR A 158 18.20 1.44 3.92
C TYR A 158 16.84 1.58 4.59
N VAL A 159 16.17 0.44 4.79
CA VAL A 159 14.94 0.31 5.57
C VAL A 159 15.24 -0.43 6.86
N ARG A 160 14.92 0.17 8.01
CA ARG A 160 15.05 -0.46 9.32
C ARG A 160 13.73 -1.09 9.75
N LEU A 161 13.79 -2.35 10.17
CA LEU A 161 12.66 -3.12 10.72
C LEU A 161 12.93 -3.56 12.16
N GLY A 162 11.86 -3.68 12.94
CA GLY A 162 11.91 -4.18 14.32
C GLY A 162 12.34 -3.14 15.36
N GLU A 163 12.40 -1.87 14.98
CA GLU A 163 12.75 -0.76 15.86
C GLU A 163 11.70 -0.52 16.93
N HIS A 164 12.15 -0.05 18.10
CA HIS A 164 11.28 0.51 19.12
C HIS A 164 11.87 1.81 19.68
N ALA A 165 13.04 1.79 20.32
CA ALA A 165 13.67 3.00 20.82
C ALA A 165 14.91 3.34 19.99
N ILE A 166 14.84 4.39 19.16
CA ILE A 166 15.88 4.72 18.17
C ILE A 166 17.24 4.97 18.84
N SER A 167 17.24 5.55 20.04
CA SER A 167 18.43 5.90 20.80
C SER A 167 19.14 4.69 21.44
N THR A 168 18.52 3.51 21.46
CA THR A 168 19.06 2.33 22.14
C THR A 168 19.34 1.16 21.20
N THR A 169 20.41 0.40 21.49
CA THR A 169 20.76 -0.79 20.71
C THR A 169 20.00 -2.06 21.15
N ARG A 170 19.32 -2.00 22.30
CA ARG A 170 18.62 -3.15 22.88
C ARG A 170 17.39 -2.68 23.65
N ASP A 171 16.22 -2.98 23.09
CA ASP A 171 14.95 -2.54 23.64
C ASP A 171 14.37 -3.60 24.56
N CYS A 172 14.08 -3.22 25.80
CA CYS A 172 13.54 -4.11 26.81
C CYS A 172 12.39 -3.44 27.56
N ALA A 173 11.37 -4.24 27.90
CA ALA A 173 10.23 -3.81 28.70
C ALA A 173 9.91 -4.84 29.77
N TRP A 174 9.45 -4.36 30.93
CA TRP A 174 9.00 -5.21 32.02
C TRP A 174 7.56 -5.67 31.77
N GLU A 175 7.33 -6.99 31.72
CA GLU A 175 6.00 -7.58 31.65
C GLU A 175 5.85 -8.67 32.71
N LYS A 176 4.89 -8.51 33.63
CA LYS A 176 4.58 -9.48 34.72
C LYS A 176 5.83 -9.96 35.46
N SER A 177 6.68 -9.03 35.88
CA SER A 177 7.93 -9.26 36.63
C SER A 177 9.05 -9.96 35.84
N ARG A 178 8.95 -10.05 34.50
CA ARG A 178 10.04 -10.47 33.63
C ARG A 178 10.49 -9.31 32.76
N ASN A 179 11.80 -9.16 32.61
CA ASN A 179 12.39 -8.24 31.65
C ASN A 179 12.42 -8.94 30.28
N ILE A 180 11.62 -8.47 29.33
CA ILE A 180 11.53 -9.03 27.98
C ILE A 180 12.23 -8.07 27.03
N CYS A 181 13.20 -8.55 26.27
CA CYS A 181 13.89 -7.76 25.26
C CYS A 181 13.50 -8.20 23.86
N ALA A 182 13.42 -7.26 22.93
CA ALA A 182 13.34 -7.56 21.51
C ALA A 182 14.69 -8.11 21.01
N LEU A 183 14.64 -8.81 19.87
CA LEU A 183 15.84 -9.09 19.10
C LEU A 183 16.36 -7.79 18.48
N PRO A 184 17.63 -7.73 18.04
CA PRO A 184 18.17 -6.56 17.37
C PRO A 184 17.31 -6.11 16.18
N VAL A 185 17.33 -4.81 15.92
CA VAL A 185 16.79 -4.23 14.68
C VAL A 185 17.56 -4.75 13.47
N GLU A 186 16.92 -4.74 12.32
CA GLU A 186 17.51 -5.20 11.07
C GLU A 186 17.41 -4.12 9.99
N ASP A 187 18.57 -3.73 9.44
CA ASP A 187 18.67 -2.80 8.33
C ASP A 187 18.76 -3.57 7.01
N PHE A 188 17.83 -3.29 6.10
CA PHE A 188 17.71 -3.90 4.79
C PHE A 188 18.05 -2.89 3.70
N LEU A 189 18.97 -3.28 2.81
CA LEU A 189 19.11 -2.63 1.52
C LEU A 189 17.88 -2.94 0.64
N PHE A 190 17.79 -2.25 -0.49
CA PHE A 190 16.68 -2.39 -1.43
C PHE A 190 17.20 -2.72 -2.83
N GLU A 191 16.40 -3.49 -3.57
CA GLU A 191 16.60 -3.78 -4.99
C GLU A 191 16.01 -2.71 -5.89
N GLY A 192 14.94 -2.06 -5.44
CA GLY A 192 14.25 -1.05 -6.24
C GLY A 192 13.15 -0.34 -5.47
N ILE A 193 12.83 0.85 -5.97
CA ILE A 193 11.72 1.68 -5.50
C ILE A 193 10.73 1.78 -6.65
N ILE A 194 9.47 1.42 -6.38
CA ILE A 194 8.38 1.39 -7.35
C ILE A 194 7.39 2.48 -6.95
N VAL A 195 7.53 3.66 -7.55
CA VAL A 195 6.58 4.77 -7.41
C VAL A 195 5.40 4.52 -8.34
N HIS A 196 4.18 4.85 -7.89
CA HIS A 196 3.01 4.79 -8.74
C HIS A 196 3.20 5.64 -10.01
N GLU A 197 2.88 5.08 -11.16
CA GLU A 197 3.17 5.66 -12.48
C GLU A 197 2.53 7.04 -12.68
N ASP A 198 1.32 7.21 -12.15
CA ASP A 198 0.57 8.47 -12.19
C ASP A 198 0.78 9.37 -10.96
N TYR A 199 1.85 9.17 -10.17
CA TYR A 199 2.15 10.07 -9.05
C TYR A 199 2.43 11.48 -9.54
N SER A 200 1.75 12.47 -8.95
CA SER A 200 1.98 13.89 -9.23
C SER A 200 2.53 14.60 -8.02
N GLN A 201 3.75 15.14 -8.13
CA GLN A 201 4.36 15.92 -7.06
C GLN A 201 3.59 17.22 -6.76
N GLN A 202 2.91 17.79 -7.76
CA GLN A 202 2.17 19.05 -7.63
C GLN A 202 0.84 18.84 -6.89
N SER A 203 0.02 17.87 -7.32
CA SER A 203 -1.31 17.63 -6.74
C SER A 203 -1.31 16.61 -5.61
N LYS A 204 -0.20 15.88 -5.40
CA LYS A 204 -0.08 14.77 -4.45
C LYS A 204 -1.09 13.63 -4.67
N HIS A 205 -1.68 13.53 -5.88
CA HIS A 205 -2.46 12.36 -6.25
C HIS A 205 -1.56 11.15 -6.50
N ASN A 206 -2.08 9.96 -6.20
CA ASN A 206 -1.37 8.68 -6.33
C ASN A 206 -0.07 8.63 -5.51
N ASP A 207 -0.09 9.23 -4.32
CA ASP A 207 1.05 9.29 -3.41
C ASP A 207 1.23 7.95 -2.68
N ILE A 208 1.74 6.97 -3.42
CA ILE A 208 1.99 5.60 -2.97
C ILE A 208 3.22 5.03 -3.68
N ALA A 209 4.04 4.30 -2.93
CA ALA A 209 5.21 3.62 -3.45
C ALA A 209 5.48 2.32 -2.69
N LEU A 210 6.18 1.41 -3.37
CA LEU A 210 6.71 0.17 -2.78
C LEU A 210 8.23 0.19 -2.80
N VAL A 211 8.85 -0.22 -1.70
CA VAL A 211 10.28 -0.52 -1.63
C VAL A 211 10.45 -2.02 -1.64
N LYS A 212 11.14 -2.54 -2.65
CA LYS A 212 11.49 -3.96 -2.75
C LYS A 212 12.82 -4.18 -2.03
N LEU A 213 12.78 -4.94 -0.94
CA LEU A 213 13.96 -5.27 -0.14
C LEU A 213 14.90 -6.20 -0.91
N SER A 214 16.21 -6.07 -0.68
CA SER A 214 17.24 -6.84 -1.38
C SER A 214 17.31 -8.31 -0.97
N LYS A 215 16.61 -8.68 0.09
CA LYS A 215 16.50 -10.04 0.60
C LYS A 215 15.15 -10.24 1.29
N ASP A 216 14.73 -11.49 1.37
CA ASP A 216 13.53 -11.85 2.12
C ASP A 216 13.74 -11.62 3.62
N VAL A 217 12.74 -11.02 4.26
CA VAL A 217 12.66 -10.79 5.69
C VAL A 217 12.18 -12.07 6.37
N GLU A 218 12.95 -12.57 7.34
CA GLU A 218 12.49 -13.61 8.24
C GLU A 218 11.58 -13.00 9.31
N PHE A 219 10.31 -13.40 9.33
CA PHE A 219 9.36 -12.91 10.31
C PHE A 219 9.72 -13.35 11.72
N LYS A 220 9.70 -12.39 12.64
CA LYS A 220 10.04 -12.54 14.06
C LYS A 220 8.92 -11.94 14.90
N ARG A 221 9.01 -12.02 16.23
CA ARG A 221 7.98 -11.42 17.10
C ARG A 221 7.83 -9.90 16.88
N HIS A 222 8.94 -9.23 16.58
CA HIS A 222 9.03 -7.78 16.41
C HIS A 222 9.09 -7.32 14.94
N ILE A 223 9.09 -8.26 13.98
CA ILE A 223 9.11 -7.98 12.53
C ILE A 223 8.08 -8.87 11.83
N ARG A 224 6.94 -8.31 11.44
CA ARG A 224 5.81 -9.03 10.82
C ARG A 224 5.01 -8.11 9.91
N PRO A 225 4.35 -8.61 8.86
CA PRO A 225 3.63 -7.74 7.93
C PRO A 225 2.31 -7.21 8.51
N ILE A 226 1.87 -6.04 8.04
CA ILE A 226 0.53 -5.48 8.28
C ILE A 226 -0.49 -6.10 7.31
N CYS A 227 -1.76 -6.19 7.70
CA CYS A 227 -2.81 -6.60 6.76
C CYS A 227 -3.23 -5.43 5.87
N LEU A 228 -3.68 -5.73 4.65
CA LEU A 228 -4.19 -4.77 3.68
C LEU A 228 -5.68 -5.03 3.39
N PRO A 229 -6.45 -4.07 2.86
CA PRO A 229 -7.87 -4.25 2.52
C PRO A 229 -8.06 -5.12 1.27
N VAL A 230 -7.84 -6.42 1.40
CA VAL A 230 -7.82 -7.43 0.32
C VAL A 230 -9.18 -7.82 -0.27
N ASN A 231 -10.29 -7.28 0.24
CA ASN A 231 -11.64 -7.56 -0.26
C ASN A 231 -12.49 -6.29 -0.29
N ALA A 232 -13.59 -6.33 -1.05
CA ALA A 232 -14.47 -5.18 -1.24
C ALA A 232 -15.04 -4.62 0.07
N THR A 233 -15.37 -5.49 1.04
CA THR A 233 -15.87 -5.08 2.36
C THR A 233 -14.85 -4.23 3.09
N LEU A 234 -13.59 -4.69 3.18
CA LEU A 234 -12.50 -3.93 3.78
C LEU A 234 -12.23 -2.64 2.99
N GLN A 235 -12.20 -2.68 1.65
CA GLN A 235 -11.92 -1.49 0.83
C GLN A 235 -12.95 -0.37 1.00
N GLN A 236 -14.20 -0.72 1.31
CA GLN A 236 -15.29 0.25 1.56
C GLN A 236 -15.41 0.65 3.04
N GLN A 237 -14.81 -0.12 3.94
CA GLN A 237 -14.90 0.08 5.39
C GLN A 237 -14.52 1.51 5.84
N PRO A 238 -13.49 2.19 5.28
CA PRO A 238 -13.10 3.54 5.69
C PRO A 238 -14.22 4.58 5.67
N GLU A 239 -15.22 4.45 4.78
CA GLU A 239 -16.33 5.43 4.69
C GLU A 239 -17.27 5.37 5.91
N GLY A 240 -17.29 4.25 6.62
CA GLY A 240 -18.13 4.03 7.80
C GLY A 240 -17.40 4.06 9.14
N MET A 241 -16.08 4.29 9.14
CA MET A 241 -15.30 4.36 10.38
C MET A 241 -15.44 5.74 11.05
N GLU A 242 -15.51 5.75 12.37
CA GLU A 242 -15.51 7.01 13.15
C GLU A 242 -14.09 7.54 13.40
N GLU A 243 -13.11 6.65 13.54
CA GLU A 243 -11.73 6.98 13.86
C GLU A 243 -10.75 5.99 13.24
N PHE A 244 -9.48 6.42 13.16
CA PHE A 244 -8.33 5.63 12.77
C PHE A 244 -7.23 5.73 13.84
N HIS A 245 -6.27 4.82 13.77
CA HIS A 245 -5.04 4.85 14.55
C HIS A 245 -3.90 5.29 13.64
N ILE A 246 -3.10 6.25 14.09
CA ILE A 246 -1.81 6.59 13.48
C ILE A 246 -0.69 6.11 14.38
N THR A 247 0.41 5.66 13.81
CA THR A 247 1.57 5.18 14.56
C THR A 247 2.86 5.65 13.90
N GLY A 248 3.81 6.14 14.71
CA GLY A 248 5.15 6.46 14.23
C GLY A 248 6.03 7.13 15.28
N TRP A 249 7.20 7.60 14.82
CA TRP A 249 8.22 8.31 15.61
C TRP A 249 8.23 9.81 15.28
N GLY A 250 7.18 10.30 14.62
CA GLY A 250 7.03 11.71 14.30
C GLY A 250 7.07 12.62 15.52
N LYS A 251 7.09 13.92 15.23
CA LYS A 251 7.10 14.96 16.25
C LYS A 251 5.89 14.80 17.16
N THR A 252 6.13 14.98 18.45
CA THR A 252 5.08 15.05 19.47
C THR A 252 4.47 16.45 19.52
N GLU A 253 3.48 16.66 20.39
CA GLU A 253 2.91 17.97 20.74
C GLU A 253 3.95 18.99 21.24
N HIS A 254 5.17 18.54 21.53
CA HIS A 254 6.31 19.37 21.91
C HIS A 254 7.27 19.67 20.73
N GLU A 255 6.88 19.34 19.50
CA GLU A 255 7.66 19.53 18.27
C GLU A 255 9.01 18.76 18.24
N LEU A 256 9.18 17.80 19.14
CA LEU A 256 10.33 16.92 19.22
C LEU A 256 9.98 15.55 18.66
N LEU A 257 10.88 14.99 17.85
CA LEU A 257 10.79 13.59 17.42
C LEU A 257 10.74 12.68 18.65
N SER A 258 9.85 11.69 18.62
CA SER A 258 9.74 10.72 19.69
C SER A 258 10.78 9.62 19.51
N ASP A 259 11.49 9.27 20.58
CA ASP A 259 12.46 8.17 20.55
C ASP A 259 11.76 6.80 20.43
N ILE A 260 10.58 6.69 21.04
CA ILE A 260 9.71 5.50 21.08
C ILE A 260 8.47 5.75 20.21
N PRO A 261 7.93 4.75 19.46
CA PRO A 261 6.77 4.97 18.63
C PRO A 261 5.56 5.31 19.50
N MET A 262 4.82 6.32 19.07
CA MET A 262 3.55 6.75 19.66
C MET A 262 2.40 6.30 18.77
N GLU A 263 1.25 6.04 19.38
CA GLU A 263 -0.01 5.78 18.71
C GLU A 263 -1.08 6.76 19.20
N SER A 264 -1.79 7.36 18.24
CA SER A 264 -2.91 8.25 18.52
C SER A 264 -4.14 7.83 17.73
N LYS A 265 -5.30 8.04 18.33
CA LYS A 265 -6.59 7.93 17.66
C LYS A 265 -6.97 9.27 17.05
N ILE A 266 -7.28 9.25 15.76
CA ILE A 266 -7.70 10.44 15.01
C ILE A 266 -9.06 10.20 14.36
N PRO A 267 -9.97 11.17 14.38
CA PRO A 267 -11.29 10.99 13.81
C PRO A 267 -11.22 10.92 12.28
N ASN A 268 -12.04 10.07 11.69
CA ASN A 268 -12.30 10.10 10.26
C ASN A 268 -13.12 11.34 9.91
N LYS A 269 -12.84 11.96 8.77
CA LYS A 269 -13.49 13.20 8.33
C LYS A 269 -14.04 13.09 6.92
N PRO A 270 -15.14 13.78 6.62
CA PRO A 270 -15.57 13.98 5.25
C PRO A 270 -14.45 14.62 4.43
N ARG A 271 -14.31 14.20 3.16
CA ARG A 271 -13.26 14.72 2.26
C ARG A 271 -13.37 16.23 2.07
N GLU A 272 -14.58 16.76 2.18
CA GLU A 272 -14.91 18.18 2.09
C GLU A 272 -14.17 19.02 3.15
N ASP A 273 -13.87 18.44 4.32
CA ASP A 273 -13.12 19.14 5.37
C ASP A 273 -11.69 19.40 4.92
N CYS A 274 -11.03 18.39 4.32
CA CYS A 274 -9.72 18.55 3.72
C CYS A 274 -9.76 19.42 2.45
N GLN A 275 -10.79 19.32 1.61
CA GLN A 275 -10.96 20.19 0.44
C GLN A 275 -11.00 21.67 0.84
N ARG A 276 -11.75 22.00 1.91
CA ARG A 276 -11.81 23.37 2.46
C ARG A 276 -10.49 23.81 3.07
N SER A 277 -9.78 22.90 3.73
CA SER A 277 -8.52 23.21 4.42
C SER A 277 -7.36 23.47 3.46
N PHE A 278 -7.28 22.70 2.36
CA PHE A 278 -6.15 22.75 1.42
C PHE A 278 -6.50 23.41 0.08
N TYR A 279 -7.74 23.88 -0.11
CA TYR A 279 -8.22 24.48 -1.36
C TYR A 279 -7.92 23.64 -2.61
N THR A 280 -8.00 22.31 -2.47
CA THR A 280 -7.74 21.34 -3.53
C THR A 280 -8.81 20.27 -3.55
N ASP A 281 -9.01 19.63 -4.70
CA ASP A 281 -9.91 18.49 -4.81
C ASP A 281 -9.31 17.26 -4.10
N ILE A 282 -10.14 16.58 -3.29
CA ILE A 282 -9.77 15.36 -2.56
C ILE A 282 -10.54 14.20 -3.18
N ARG A 283 -9.81 13.31 -3.86
CA ARG A 283 -10.41 12.21 -4.63
C ARG A 283 -10.82 11.04 -3.74
N LYS A 284 -11.59 10.10 -4.29
CA LYS A 284 -11.92 8.81 -3.63
C LYS A 284 -10.68 8.00 -3.25
N SER A 285 -9.59 8.17 -4.00
CA SER A 285 -8.29 7.57 -3.71
C SER A 285 -7.52 8.24 -2.58
N GLN A 286 -8.14 9.20 -1.88
CA GLN A 286 -7.65 9.87 -0.69
C GLN A 286 -8.69 9.76 0.45
N LEU A 287 -8.20 9.83 1.68
CA LEU A 287 -8.96 9.89 2.92
C LEU A 287 -8.63 11.21 3.64
N CYS A 288 -9.58 11.70 4.44
CA CYS A 288 -9.41 12.85 5.30
C CYS A 288 -9.57 12.39 6.75
N ALA A 289 -8.60 12.65 7.60
CA ALA A 289 -8.67 12.25 9.01
C ALA A 289 -7.84 13.19 9.89
N GLY A 290 -8.26 13.38 11.13
CA GLY A 290 -7.63 14.34 12.03
C GLY A 290 -8.59 15.42 12.56
N ASN A 291 -8.11 16.17 13.54
CA ASN A 291 -8.84 17.24 14.22
C ASN A 291 -7.87 18.16 14.99
N LEU A 292 -8.37 19.35 15.36
CA LEU A 292 -7.79 20.25 16.37
C LEU A 292 -7.06 19.52 17.51
N GLY A 293 -5.73 19.69 17.56
CA GLY A 293 -4.88 19.22 18.65
C GLY A 293 -4.50 17.72 18.64
N LYS A 294 -4.93 16.93 17.65
CA LYS A 294 -4.62 15.49 17.53
C LYS A 294 -4.46 15.10 16.05
N ASP A 295 -3.38 15.57 15.44
CA ASP A 295 -3.04 15.25 14.04
C ASP A 295 -1.70 14.51 13.94
N SER A 296 -1.50 13.78 12.84
CA SER A 296 -0.20 13.24 12.45
C SER A 296 0.80 14.36 12.23
N CYS A 297 2.00 14.20 12.77
CA CYS A 297 3.02 15.23 12.82
C CYS A 297 4.20 14.94 11.89
N ASN A 298 5.11 15.91 11.72
CA ASN A 298 6.33 15.70 10.91
C ASN A 298 7.08 14.44 11.37
N GLY A 299 7.51 13.59 10.46
CA GLY A 299 8.24 12.35 10.78
C GLY A 299 7.39 11.07 10.71
N ASP A 300 6.07 11.21 10.57
CA ASP A 300 5.17 10.09 10.24
C ASP A 300 4.89 9.97 8.73
N SER A 301 5.53 10.80 7.88
CA SER A 301 5.37 10.80 6.42
C SER A 301 5.55 9.39 5.83
N GLY A 302 4.60 8.94 5.01
CA GLY A 302 4.61 7.57 4.47
C GLY A 302 4.22 6.47 5.46
N GLY A 303 4.01 6.82 6.74
CA GLY A 303 3.52 5.93 7.78
C GLY A 303 2.06 5.53 7.61
N PRO A 304 1.57 4.54 8.37
CA PRO A 304 0.27 3.96 8.15
C PRO A 304 -0.87 4.68 8.88
N LEU A 305 -2.03 4.71 8.22
CA LEU A 305 -3.32 4.92 8.86
C LEU A 305 -4.00 3.56 9.05
N LEU A 306 -4.25 3.19 10.30
CA LEU A 306 -4.59 1.84 10.72
C LEU A 306 -5.99 1.78 11.33
N TYR A 307 -6.63 0.62 11.25
CA TYR A 307 -7.82 0.31 12.05
C TYR A 307 -7.82 -1.17 12.43
N LEU A 308 -8.43 -1.50 13.57
CA LEU A 308 -8.59 -2.89 14.01
C LEU A 308 -9.86 -3.47 13.37
N SER A 309 -9.68 -4.39 12.43
CA SER A 309 -10.78 -5.03 11.71
C SER A 309 -10.81 -6.53 11.97
N GLU A 310 -11.99 -7.10 11.79
CA GLU A 310 -12.11 -8.55 11.63
C GLU A 310 -11.53 -8.97 10.26
N TYR A 311 -10.50 -9.81 10.30
CA TYR A 311 -9.76 -10.30 9.15
C TYR A 311 -9.56 -11.81 9.30
N ASN A 312 -10.19 -12.59 8.42
CA ASN A 312 -10.22 -14.06 8.51
C ASN A 312 -10.61 -14.54 9.93
N GLU A 313 -11.75 -14.04 10.43
CA GLU A 313 -12.33 -14.37 11.74
C GLU A 313 -11.44 -14.00 12.95
N LYS A 314 -10.40 -13.18 12.74
CA LYS A 314 -9.47 -12.73 13.78
C LYS A 314 -9.40 -11.21 13.79
N GLN A 315 -9.25 -10.63 14.96
CA GLN A 315 -8.92 -9.20 15.07
C GLN A 315 -7.49 -8.97 14.57
N ARG A 316 -7.33 -8.11 13.57
CA ARG A 316 -6.06 -7.74 12.96
C ARG A 316 -6.04 -6.23 12.70
N TYR A 317 -4.86 -5.63 12.84
CA TYR A 317 -4.67 -4.30 12.29
C TYR A 317 -4.60 -4.39 10.77
N VAL A 318 -5.36 -3.53 10.12
CA VAL A 318 -5.38 -3.37 8.66
C VAL A 318 -4.98 -1.92 8.35
N GLN A 319 -4.11 -1.74 7.35
CA GLN A 319 -3.72 -0.42 6.88
C GLN A 319 -4.67 0.06 5.80
N PHE A 320 -5.44 1.11 6.12
CA PHE A 320 -6.39 1.74 5.21
C PHE A 320 -5.84 2.98 4.53
N GLY A 321 -4.81 3.59 5.11
CA GLY A 321 -4.19 4.78 4.52
C GLY A 321 -2.68 4.86 4.68
N ILE A 322 -2.11 5.84 3.98
CA ILE A 322 -0.70 6.22 4.04
C ILE A 322 -0.66 7.74 4.26
N VAL A 323 0.11 8.21 5.24
CA VAL A 323 0.31 9.65 5.49
C VAL A 323 0.88 10.32 4.25
N SER A 324 0.11 11.24 3.63
CA SER A 324 0.50 11.91 2.39
C SER A 324 0.89 13.37 2.63
N TYR A 325 -0.04 14.20 3.10
CA TYR A 325 0.24 15.59 3.47
C TYR A 325 -0.75 16.09 4.52
N GLY A 326 -0.33 17.06 5.30
CA GLY A 326 -1.12 17.64 6.37
C GLY A 326 -0.52 18.96 6.84
N SER A 327 -1.00 19.48 7.96
CA SER A 327 -0.36 20.62 8.61
C SER A 327 1.08 20.28 9.00
N THR A 328 1.99 21.23 8.81
CA THR A 328 3.38 21.08 9.22
C THR A 328 3.60 21.31 10.71
N ASN A 329 2.62 21.85 11.44
CA ASN A 329 2.73 22.03 12.88
C ASN A 329 1.74 21.12 13.61
N CYS A 330 2.24 20.45 14.63
CA CYS A 330 1.44 19.58 15.48
C CYS A 330 0.37 20.39 16.20
N GLY A 331 -0.90 20.09 15.94
CA GLY A 331 -2.02 20.70 16.66
C GLY A 331 -2.55 22.02 16.09
N ASP A 332 -2.09 22.46 14.91
CA ASP A 332 -2.64 23.62 14.19
C ASP A 332 -4.10 23.44 13.74
N GLY A 333 -4.60 22.19 13.77
CA GLY A 333 -6.02 21.89 13.74
C GLY A 333 -6.68 21.77 12.37
N TYR A 334 -5.90 21.36 11.37
CA TYR A 334 -6.43 20.94 10.07
C TYR A 334 -6.29 19.42 9.91
N PRO A 335 -7.32 18.73 9.40
CA PRO A 335 -7.22 17.31 9.13
C PRO A 335 -6.10 17.02 8.11
N GLY A 336 -5.46 15.87 8.26
CA GLY A 336 -4.49 15.35 7.30
C GLY A 336 -5.15 14.63 6.14
N VAL A 337 -4.46 14.63 4.99
CA VAL A 337 -4.81 13.84 3.81
C VAL A 337 -3.93 12.61 3.74
N TYR A 338 -4.60 11.48 3.52
CA TYR A 338 -3.98 10.17 3.44
C TYR A 338 -4.32 9.51 2.11
N THR A 339 -3.40 8.75 1.54
CA THR A 339 -3.68 7.92 0.36
C THR A 339 -4.58 6.76 0.78
N ASN A 340 -5.73 6.55 0.13
CA ASN A 340 -6.65 5.44 0.41
C ASN A 340 -6.10 4.13 -0.16
N VAL A 341 -5.50 3.28 0.67
CA VAL A 341 -4.86 2.01 0.24
C VAL A 341 -5.84 1.10 -0.50
N GLY A 342 -7.12 1.10 -0.11
CA GLY A 342 -8.16 0.30 -0.76
C GLY A 342 -8.28 0.59 -2.26
N SER A 343 -8.01 1.83 -2.69
CA SER A 343 -8.05 2.24 -4.10
C SER A 343 -6.86 1.73 -4.93
N TYR A 344 -5.79 1.26 -4.29
CA TYR A 344 -4.56 0.83 -4.97
C TYR A 344 -4.28 -0.66 -4.79
N MET A 345 -5.20 -1.44 -4.22
CA MET A 345 -4.97 -2.86 -3.93
C MET A 345 -4.63 -3.69 -5.16
N ARG A 346 -5.22 -3.36 -6.31
CA ARG A 346 -4.85 -3.99 -7.60
C ARG A 346 -3.41 -3.67 -7.97
N TRP A 347 -3.04 -2.40 -7.94
CA TRP A 347 -1.68 -1.94 -8.24
C TRP A 347 -0.65 -2.61 -7.30
N ILE A 348 -0.94 -2.65 -5.99
CA ILE A 348 -0.07 -3.32 -5.02
C ILE A 348 0.10 -4.80 -5.39
N ALA A 349 -1.01 -5.52 -5.60
CA ALA A 349 -0.98 -6.94 -5.92
C ALA A 349 -0.23 -7.27 -7.22
N ASP A 350 -0.34 -6.41 -8.24
CA ASP A 350 0.36 -6.59 -9.50
C ASP A 350 1.87 -6.35 -9.34
N LYS A 351 2.26 -5.30 -8.60
CA LYS A 351 3.68 -4.92 -8.42
C LYS A 351 4.48 -5.90 -7.58
N ILE A 352 3.88 -6.54 -6.57
CA ILE A 352 4.58 -7.49 -5.69
C ILE A 352 4.86 -8.86 -6.34
N ILE A 353 4.29 -9.13 -7.52
CA ILE A 353 4.54 -10.36 -8.30
C ILE A 353 5.41 -10.09 -9.52
N ALA A 354 5.24 -8.93 -10.16
CA ALA A 354 5.99 -8.58 -11.37
C ALA A 354 7.48 -8.26 -11.11
N ASN A 355 7.88 -8.08 -9.85
CA ASN A 355 9.23 -7.75 -9.42
C ASN A 355 9.64 -8.71 -8.32
#